data_AF-M7UTD1-F1
#
_entry.id   AF-M7UTD1-F1
#
_cell.length_a   1.000
_cell.length_b   1.000
_cell.length_c   1.000
_cell.angle_alpha   90.00
_cell.angle_beta   90.00
_cell.angle_gamma   90.00
#
_symmetry.space_group_name_H-M   'P 1'
#
loop_
_entity.id
_entity.type
_entity.pdbx_description
1 polymer ?
#
loop_
_entity_poly.entity_id
_entity_poly.type
_entity_poly.pdbx_seq_one_letter_code
_entity_poly.pdbx_strand_id
1 'polypeptide(L)'
;MRNLTPWEFIMEKRRFTLFPKLPIEMRDTIWRLTLEPRLVEVRPKYEYRDVFYSTAPLPIAMTVCKDSERAVQSLYPKCFGSWLGPATIRFNFKIDTLYLDWKIQEHLMSFLLSISLQEAEKIQFLALDQYLRWGRRQIDLDYTWSQSPAYYESLTIFDLQTQIFRRSCRTVVNHNECKIGSIYLGKLCSAVERMKNLKELIFVYDDIIWDPELLRGCGVLPQQDELAGLTIFQREEVYDLLPAPVEMIDLDYRDFIDDSHEDMPVDNLHDDLKAQFDSPNFEIMVRYGWRFPDSLTYSSRLTELRSYGSYLHRFDCPFCLPRVF
;
A
#
# COMPACT_ATOMS: atom_id res chain seq x y z
N MET A 1 -7.77 -8.32 46.55
CA MET A 1 -8.32 -8.97 45.35
C MET A 1 -9.03 -7.90 44.55
N ARG A 2 -8.68 -7.72 43.28
CA ARG A 2 -9.32 -6.71 42.43
C ARG A 2 -10.66 -7.28 41.95
N ASN A 3 -11.76 -6.56 42.19
CA ASN A 3 -13.05 -6.96 41.64
C ASN A 3 -13.01 -6.71 40.12
N LEU A 4 -13.07 -7.79 39.35
CA LEU A 4 -13.16 -7.71 37.89
C LEU A 4 -14.53 -7.13 37.51
N THR A 5 -14.55 -6.26 36.51
CA THR A 5 -15.80 -5.86 35.87
C THR A 5 -16.47 -7.08 35.20
N PRO A 6 -17.78 -7.03 34.93
CA PRO A 6 -18.47 -8.11 34.22
C PRO A 6 -17.81 -8.47 32.87
N TRP A 7 -17.28 -7.49 32.15
CA TRP A 7 -16.55 -7.71 30.90
C TRP A 7 -15.21 -8.42 31.10
N GLU A 8 -14.40 -7.96 32.07
CA GLU A 8 -13.13 -8.62 32.40
C GLU A 8 -13.35 -10.05 32.88
N PHE A 9 -14.42 -10.32 33.64
CA PHE A 9 -14.78 -11.67 34.06
C PHE A 9 -15.15 -12.59 32.88
N ILE A 10 -15.90 -12.08 31.90
CA ILE A 10 -16.23 -12.83 30.67
C ILE A 10 -14.97 -13.11 29.86
N MET A 11 -14.10 -12.11 29.69
CA MET A 11 -12.84 -12.25 28.96
C MET A 11 -11.89 -13.23 29.64
N GLU A 12 -11.81 -13.20 30.97
CA GLU A 12 -10.99 -14.14 31.75
C GLU A 12 -11.51 -15.58 31.62
N LYS A 13 -12.85 -15.78 31.65
CA LYS A 13 -13.45 -17.10 31.41
C LYS A 13 -13.25 -17.63 29.99
N ARG A 14 -13.09 -16.75 29.00
CA ARG A 14 -12.90 -17.11 27.59
C ARG A 14 -11.43 -17.17 27.18
N ARG A 15 -10.49 -16.93 28.11
CA ARG A 15 -9.07 -16.91 27.81
C ARG A 15 -8.59 -18.30 27.44
N PHE A 16 -7.97 -18.43 26.28
CA PHE A 16 -7.33 -19.68 25.89
C PHE A 16 -6.01 -19.85 26.66
N THR A 17 -6.02 -20.69 27.69
CA THR A 17 -4.87 -20.89 28.60
C THR A 17 -3.94 -22.03 28.18
N LEU A 18 -4.28 -22.79 27.14
CA LEU A 18 -3.51 -23.97 26.73
C LEU A 18 -2.35 -23.63 25.79
N PHE A 19 -2.41 -22.48 25.09
CA PHE A 19 -1.35 -22.09 24.15
C PHE A 19 0.05 -22.10 24.78
N PRO A 20 0.29 -21.50 25.97
CA PRO A 20 1.63 -21.50 26.57
C PRO A 20 2.10 -22.89 27.04
N LYS A 21 1.18 -23.87 27.15
CA LYS A 21 1.50 -25.25 27.55
C LYS A 21 1.91 -26.14 26.36
N LEU A 22 1.75 -25.67 25.13
CA LEU A 22 2.20 -26.39 23.95
C LEU A 22 3.74 -26.42 23.90
N PRO A 23 4.36 -27.48 23.36
CA PRO A 23 5.79 -27.49 23.05
C PRO A 23 6.21 -26.27 22.20
N ILE A 24 7.44 -25.81 22.37
CA ILE A 24 7.93 -24.58 21.73
C ILE A 24 7.84 -24.66 20.20
N GLU A 25 8.08 -25.84 19.63
CA GLU A 25 8.04 -26.12 18.20
C GLU A 25 6.63 -25.96 17.63
N MET A 26 5.61 -26.35 18.41
CA MET A 26 4.20 -26.19 18.05
C MET A 26 3.78 -24.72 18.11
N ARG A 27 4.18 -23.99 19.16
CA ARG A 27 3.91 -22.55 19.27
C ARG A 27 4.55 -21.78 18.13
N ASP A 28 5.80 -22.11 17.80
CA ASP A 28 6.53 -21.49 16.70
C ASP A 28 5.87 -21.77 15.36
N THR A 29 5.39 -23.00 15.16
CA THR A 29 4.67 -23.37 13.95
C THR A 29 3.35 -22.62 13.84
N ILE A 30 2.59 -22.51 14.93
CA ILE A 30 1.36 -21.71 14.95
C ILE A 30 1.66 -20.26 14.60
N TRP A 31 2.67 -19.62 15.22
CA TRP A 31 3.04 -18.23 14.91
C TRP A 31 3.49 -18.03 13.46
N ARG A 32 4.21 -18.99 12.88
CA ARG A 32 4.59 -18.92 11.46
C ARG A 32 3.39 -19.05 10.54
N LEU A 33 2.37 -19.83 10.92
CA LEU A 33 1.14 -20.01 10.16
C LEU A 33 0.18 -18.81 10.26
N THR A 34 0.37 -17.90 11.23
CA THR A 34 -0.40 -16.65 11.30
C THR A 34 0.16 -15.53 10.42
N LEU A 35 1.22 -15.79 9.64
CA LEU A 35 1.80 -14.78 8.77
C LEU A 35 0.93 -14.62 7.52
N GLU A 36 0.57 -13.38 7.22
CA GLU A 36 -0.22 -13.02 6.04
C GLU A 36 0.67 -12.28 5.03
N PRO A 37 0.43 -12.48 3.72
CA PRO A 37 1.04 -11.66 2.68
C PRO A 37 0.75 -10.17 2.90
N ARG A 38 1.70 -9.31 2.54
CA ARG A 38 1.51 -7.86 2.58
C ARG A 38 2.27 -7.17 1.45
N LEU A 39 1.78 -6.00 1.07
CA LEU A 39 2.46 -5.13 0.13
C LEU A 39 3.50 -4.28 0.85
N VAL A 40 4.76 -4.44 0.48
CA VAL A 40 5.89 -3.69 1.04
C VAL A 40 6.26 -2.58 0.07
N GLU A 41 5.57 -1.45 0.20
CA GLU A 41 5.85 -0.23 -0.55
C GLU A 41 7.19 0.36 -0.14
N VAL A 42 8.05 0.64 -1.12
CA VAL A 42 9.36 1.25 -0.89
C VAL A 42 9.29 2.76 -1.08
N ARG A 43 9.81 3.50 -0.11
CA ARG A 43 9.87 4.97 -0.14
C ARG A 43 11.30 5.48 0.12
N PRO A 44 11.74 6.54 -0.59
CA PRO A 44 13.01 7.20 -0.31
C PRO A 44 12.91 8.05 0.97
N LYS A 45 13.95 8.06 1.80
CA LYS A 45 14.04 8.99 2.94
C LYS A 45 14.46 10.38 2.47
N TYR A 46 13.75 11.40 2.95
CA TYR A 46 14.03 12.81 2.65
C TYR A 46 15.49 13.23 2.88
N GLU A 47 16.04 12.87 4.04
CA GLU A 47 17.37 13.33 4.45
C GLU A 47 18.53 12.58 3.75
N TYR A 48 18.24 11.46 3.08
CA TYR A 48 19.28 10.55 2.58
C TYR A 48 18.87 9.93 1.25
N ARG A 49 19.43 10.43 0.13
CA ARG A 49 19.06 10.06 -1.26
C ARG A 49 19.12 8.57 -1.59
N ASP A 50 19.73 7.73 -0.76
CA ASP A 50 19.93 6.30 -1.04
C ASP A 50 19.58 5.42 0.17
N VAL A 51 18.77 5.96 1.08
CA VAL A 51 18.21 5.20 2.20
C VAL A 51 16.72 5.02 1.97
N PHE A 52 16.31 3.76 1.91
CA PHE A 52 14.93 3.37 1.68
C PHE A 52 14.29 2.88 2.96
N TYR A 53 12.98 3.08 3.08
CA TYR A 53 12.16 2.53 4.15
C TYR A 53 10.81 2.10 3.58
N SER A 54 10.01 1.45 4.41
CA SER A 54 8.63 1.11 4.08
C SER A 54 7.72 1.56 5.21
N THR A 55 6.53 2.05 4.85
CA THR A 55 5.43 2.30 5.79
C THR A 55 4.57 1.06 6.01
N ALA A 56 4.83 -0.04 5.30
CA ALA A 56 4.09 -1.28 5.46
C ALA A 56 4.17 -1.75 6.93
N PRO A 57 3.02 -2.03 7.57
CA PRO A 57 3.01 -2.45 8.97
C PRO A 57 3.81 -3.74 9.12
N LEU A 58 4.55 -3.84 10.23
CA LEU A 58 5.19 -5.11 10.57
C LEU A 58 4.11 -6.18 10.77
N PRO A 59 4.39 -7.44 10.41
CA PRO A 59 3.47 -8.53 10.70
C PRO A 59 3.11 -8.56 12.18
N ILE A 60 1.83 -8.77 12.50
CA ILE A 60 1.34 -8.76 13.89
C ILE A 60 2.15 -9.74 14.77
N ALA A 61 2.52 -10.90 14.22
CA ALA A 61 3.36 -11.89 14.90
C ALA A 61 4.73 -11.34 15.36
N MET A 62 5.26 -10.28 14.73
CA MET A 62 6.49 -9.62 15.19
C MET A 62 6.29 -8.68 16.38
N THR A 63 5.05 -8.25 16.66
CA THR A 63 4.77 -7.21 17.66
C THR A 63 3.94 -7.70 18.84
N VAL A 64 3.32 -8.88 18.78
CA VAL A 64 2.44 -9.39 19.85
C VAL A 64 3.20 -9.68 21.15
N CYS A 65 4.24 -10.52 21.10
CA CYS A 65 5.02 -10.90 22.26
C CYS A 65 6.41 -11.42 21.86
N LYS A 66 7.30 -11.61 22.85
CA LYS A 66 8.67 -12.12 22.61
C LYS A 66 8.68 -13.53 22.00
N ASP A 67 7.73 -14.38 22.40
CA ASP A 67 7.62 -15.75 21.87
C ASP A 67 7.28 -15.74 20.38
N SER A 68 6.33 -14.89 19.96
CA SER A 68 5.93 -14.75 18.56
C SER A 68 7.02 -14.09 17.74
N GLU A 69 7.63 -13.01 18.25
CA GLU A 69 8.73 -12.32 17.58
C GLU A 69 9.88 -13.29 17.29
N ARG A 70 10.35 -14.04 18.29
CA ARG A 70 11.41 -15.04 18.12
C ARG A 70 11.06 -16.06 17.03
N ALA A 71 9.81 -16.51 16.96
CA ALA A 71 9.38 -17.54 16.02
C ALA A 71 9.44 -17.08 14.56
N VAL A 72 9.29 -15.78 14.28
CA VAL A 72 9.17 -15.24 12.92
C VAL A 72 10.29 -14.28 12.53
N GLN A 73 11.11 -13.78 13.46
CA GLN A 73 12.12 -12.74 13.20
C GLN A 73 13.12 -13.13 12.10
N SER A 74 13.49 -14.42 12.02
CA SER A 74 14.40 -14.93 10.98
C SER A 74 13.77 -14.97 9.58
N LEU A 75 12.44 -14.97 9.49
CA LEU A 75 11.70 -14.95 8.22
C LEU A 75 11.63 -13.55 7.59
N TYR A 76 11.87 -12.51 8.40
CA TYR A 76 11.87 -11.11 7.97
C TYR A 76 13.25 -10.48 8.20
N PRO A 77 14.29 -10.84 7.42
CA PRO A 77 15.54 -10.10 7.44
C PRO A 77 15.33 -8.62 7.09
N LYS A 78 16.28 -7.76 7.50
CA LYS A 78 16.37 -6.40 6.98
C LYS A 78 17.04 -6.46 5.61
N CYS A 79 16.38 -5.92 4.60
CA CYS A 79 16.77 -5.99 3.19
C CYS A 79 16.89 -4.60 2.56
N PHE A 80 17.41 -4.60 1.33
CA PHE A 80 17.49 -3.44 0.43
C PHE A 80 18.35 -2.30 1.01
N GLY A 81 19.52 -2.67 1.53
CA GLY A 81 20.55 -1.71 1.92
C GLY A 81 21.37 -1.28 0.73
N SER A 82 21.82 -0.04 0.70
CA SER A 82 22.71 0.48 -0.33
C SER A 82 24.14 0.61 0.19
N TRP A 83 25.08 0.93 -0.69
CA TRP A 83 26.44 1.29 -0.27
C TRP A 83 26.44 2.50 0.69
N LEU A 84 25.45 3.37 0.57
CA LEU A 84 25.34 4.64 1.29
C LEU A 84 24.45 4.55 2.54
N GLY A 85 23.81 3.41 2.79
CA GLY A 85 22.91 3.29 3.93
C GLY A 85 22.50 1.86 4.29
N PRO A 86 22.20 1.61 5.57
CA PRO A 86 21.88 0.28 6.05
C PRO A 86 20.56 -0.24 5.46
N ALA A 87 20.46 -1.57 5.35
CA ALA A 87 19.19 -2.24 5.09
C ALA A 87 18.20 -1.97 6.25
N THR A 88 17.04 -1.38 5.95
CA THR A 88 16.05 -1.04 6.98
C THR A 88 14.70 -1.73 6.82
N ILE A 89 14.39 -2.24 5.63
CA ILE A 89 13.07 -2.79 5.30
C ILE A 89 13.03 -4.26 5.72
N ARG A 90 12.11 -4.61 6.64
CA ARG A 90 11.82 -6.01 6.98
C ARG A 90 11.03 -6.62 5.84
N PHE A 91 11.53 -7.71 5.23
CA PHE A 91 10.91 -8.32 4.05
C PHE A 91 10.97 -9.84 4.11
N ASN A 92 9.83 -10.51 3.88
CA ASN A 92 9.75 -11.96 3.76
C ASN A 92 9.56 -12.38 2.31
N PHE A 93 10.67 -12.80 1.69
CA PHE A 93 10.75 -13.23 0.29
C PHE A 93 9.74 -14.32 -0.15
N LYS A 94 9.13 -15.06 0.79
CA LYS A 94 8.18 -16.12 0.47
C LYS A 94 6.74 -15.63 0.31
N ILE A 95 6.37 -14.50 0.90
CA ILE A 95 4.96 -14.05 0.97
C ILE A 95 4.78 -12.54 0.80
N ASP A 96 5.80 -11.72 1.06
CA ASP A 96 5.71 -10.27 0.87
C ASP A 96 5.82 -9.94 -0.61
N THR A 97 5.03 -8.97 -1.05
CA THR A 97 5.14 -8.38 -2.40
C THR A 97 5.90 -7.07 -2.33
N LEU A 98 7.00 -6.97 -3.06
CA LEU A 98 7.76 -5.72 -3.16
C LEU A 98 7.01 -4.76 -4.08
N TYR A 99 6.70 -3.55 -3.62
CA TYR A 99 5.94 -2.58 -4.43
C TYR A 99 6.73 -1.31 -4.68
N LEU A 100 6.88 -0.97 -5.97
CA LEU A 100 7.53 0.24 -6.45
C LEU A 100 6.49 1.19 -7.05
N ASP A 101 6.12 2.18 -6.27
CA ASP A 101 5.18 3.24 -6.63
C ASP A 101 5.90 4.42 -7.32
N TRP A 102 5.16 5.31 -8.02
CA TRP A 102 5.72 6.53 -8.63
C TRP A 102 6.54 7.40 -7.67
N LYS A 103 6.28 7.30 -6.36
CA LYS A 103 7.01 8.03 -5.32
C LYS A 103 8.49 7.65 -5.21
N ILE A 104 8.92 6.51 -5.80
CA ILE A 104 10.33 6.12 -5.85
C ILE A 104 11.04 6.57 -7.13
N GLN A 105 10.33 7.15 -8.09
CA GLN A 105 10.79 7.33 -9.47
C GLN A 105 12.18 7.99 -9.62
N GLU A 106 12.46 9.08 -8.90
CA GLU A 106 13.77 9.76 -8.97
C GLU A 106 14.91 8.94 -8.32
N HIS A 107 14.55 7.99 -7.46
CA HIS A 107 15.49 7.12 -6.74
C HIS A 107 15.47 5.67 -7.25
N LEU A 108 14.64 5.36 -8.25
CA LEU A 108 14.38 3.99 -8.70
C LEU A 108 15.69 3.29 -9.10
N MET A 109 16.56 3.97 -9.84
CA MET A 109 17.82 3.38 -10.29
C MET A 109 18.76 3.09 -9.13
N SER A 110 18.84 3.99 -8.15
CA SER A 110 19.63 3.76 -6.94
C SER A 110 19.07 2.58 -6.13
N PHE A 111 17.73 2.51 -6.00
CA PHE A 111 17.07 1.41 -5.34
C PHE A 111 17.35 0.07 -6.04
N LEU A 112 17.17 -0.03 -7.36
CA LEU A 112 17.44 -1.25 -8.12
C LEU A 112 18.90 -1.70 -8.00
N LEU A 113 19.85 -0.75 -7.93
CA LEU A 113 21.28 -1.05 -7.70
C LEU A 113 21.57 -1.48 -6.26
N SER A 114 20.74 -1.10 -5.29
CA SER A 114 20.85 -1.54 -3.89
C SER A 114 20.43 -2.99 -3.67
N ILE A 115 19.58 -3.54 -4.55
CA ILE A 115 19.16 -4.94 -4.47
C ILE A 115 20.35 -5.83 -4.83
N SER A 116 20.88 -6.54 -3.84
CA SER A 116 21.96 -7.50 -4.07
C SER A 116 21.49 -8.68 -4.93
N LEU A 117 22.41 -9.36 -5.62
CA LEU A 117 22.07 -10.55 -6.41
C LEU A 117 21.35 -11.62 -5.57
N GLN A 118 21.76 -11.79 -4.31
CA GLN A 118 21.17 -12.77 -3.40
C GLN A 118 19.76 -12.40 -2.93
N GLU A 119 19.45 -11.10 -2.83
CA GLU A 119 18.10 -10.63 -2.54
C GLU A 119 17.23 -10.76 -3.79
N ALA A 120 17.71 -10.28 -4.94
CA ALA A 120 17.01 -10.35 -6.21
C ALA A 120 16.55 -11.78 -6.52
N GLU A 121 17.45 -12.76 -6.42
CA GLU A 121 17.14 -14.17 -6.65
C GLU A 121 16.05 -14.72 -5.72
N LYS A 122 15.81 -14.11 -4.54
CA LYS A 122 14.79 -14.58 -3.60
C LYS A 122 13.44 -13.90 -3.78
N ILE A 123 13.36 -12.77 -4.49
CA ILE A 123 12.10 -12.05 -4.70
C ILE A 123 11.16 -12.93 -5.53
N GLN A 124 9.95 -13.16 -5.01
CA GLN A 124 8.92 -13.98 -5.67
C GLN A 124 7.76 -13.14 -6.20
N PHE A 125 7.50 -11.97 -5.62
CA PHE A 125 6.36 -11.13 -5.98
C PHE A 125 6.84 -9.68 -6.09
N LEU A 126 6.67 -9.10 -7.28
CA LEU A 126 7.00 -7.70 -7.58
C LEU A 126 5.76 -7.01 -8.10
N ALA A 127 5.40 -5.89 -7.50
CA ALA A 127 4.37 -4.99 -7.98
C ALA A 127 5.01 -3.66 -8.42
N LEU A 128 4.54 -3.13 -9.55
CA LEU A 128 4.94 -1.83 -10.10
C LEU A 128 3.68 -0.99 -10.29
N ASP A 129 3.75 0.30 -9.93
CA ASP A 129 2.78 1.26 -10.44
C ASP A 129 2.87 1.28 -11.98
N GLN A 130 1.73 1.10 -12.65
CA GLN A 130 1.65 1.09 -14.12
C GLN A 130 2.16 2.39 -14.74
N TYR A 131 1.99 3.50 -14.03
CA TYR A 131 2.40 4.85 -14.46
C TYR A 131 3.75 5.27 -13.88
N LEU A 132 4.51 4.34 -13.29
CA LEU A 132 5.85 4.59 -12.74
C LEU A 132 6.81 5.28 -13.75
N ARG A 133 6.56 5.16 -15.06
CA ARG A 133 7.31 5.85 -16.12
C ARG A 133 7.05 7.36 -16.19
N TRP A 134 5.88 7.82 -15.81
CA TRP A 134 5.39 9.17 -16.07
C TRP A 134 5.44 10.03 -14.80
N GLY A 135 5.73 11.32 -14.96
CA GLY A 135 5.65 12.27 -13.85
C GLY A 135 4.21 12.44 -13.37
N ARG A 136 4.02 12.87 -12.11
CA ARG A 136 2.70 13.23 -11.58
C ARG A 136 2.60 14.72 -11.29
N ARG A 137 1.41 15.29 -11.53
CA ARG A 137 1.07 16.67 -11.17
C ARG A 137 -0.04 16.68 -10.14
N GLN A 138 0.07 17.53 -9.14
CA GLN A 138 -1.03 17.79 -8.23
C GLN A 138 -2.14 18.54 -8.99
N ILE A 139 -3.40 18.27 -8.65
CA ILE A 139 -4.54 19.10 -9.05
C ILE A 139 -5.29 19.48 -7.78
N ASP A 140 -5.66 20.75 -7.65
CA ASP A 140 -6.58 21.19 -6.61
C ASP A 140 -8.02 20.69 -6.88
N LEU A 141 -8.83 20.53 -5.84
CA LEU A 141 -10.24 20.15 -5.96
C LEU A 141 -11.04 21.13 -6.85
N ASP A 142 -10.59 22.39 -6.92
CA ASP A 142 -11.20 23.46 -7.71
C ASP A 142 -10.76 23.51 -9.19
N TYR A 143 -10.06 22.48 -9.71
CA TYR A 143 -9.65 22.37 -11.13
C TYR A 143 -8.88 23.59 -11.69
N THR A 144 -8.22 24.38 -10.83
CA THR A 144 -7.41 25.50 -11.28
C THR A 144 -6.04 25.02 -11.73
N TRP A 145 -5.95 24.61 -13.00
CA TRP A 145 -4.69 24.22 -13.67
C TRP A 145 -3.57 25.28 -13.63
N SER A 146 -3.88 26.51 -13.20
CA SER A 146 -2.98 27.66 -13.21
C SER A 146 -2.10 27.80 -11.96
N GLN A 147 -2.34 27.04 -10.87
CA GLN A 147 -1.60 27.22 -9.61
C GLN A 147 -1.20 25.93 -8.88
N SER A 148 -1.49 24.74 -9.42
CA SER A 148 -1.14 23.50 -8.71
C SER A 148 0.39 23.32 -8.65
N PRO A 149 0.97 23.01 -7.46
CA PRO A 149 2.38 22.73 -7.32
C PRO A 149 2.78 21.55 -8.22
N ALA A 150 3.77 21.76 -9.09
CA ALA A 150 4.45 20.65 -9.74
C ALA A 150 5.41 19.99 -8.73
N TYR A 151 5.37 18.65 -8.63
CA TYR A 151 6.40 17.93 -7.88
C TYR A 151 7.67 17.88 -8.73
N TYR A 152 8.62 18.74 -8.40
CA TYR A 152 9.93 18.74 -9.06
C TYR A 152 10.83 17.60 -8.54
N GLU A 153 10.48 17.01 -7.40
CA GLU A 153 11.17 15.88 -6.75
C GLU A 153 10.17 14.82 -6.25
N SER A 154 10.65 13.62 -5.95
CA SER A 154 9.83 12.52 -5.39
C SER A 154 9.28 12.84 -4.00
N LEU A 155 8.05 12.42 -3.72
CA LEU A 155 7.37 12.66 -2.45
C LEU A 155 7.95 11.83 -1.31
N THR A 156 8.26 12.51 -0.21
CA THR A 156 8.68 11.88 1.05
C THR A 156 7.53 11.85 2.05
N ILE A 157 7.67 11.11 3.16
CA ILE A 157 6.61 11.09 4.19
C ILE A 157 6.34 12.48 4.78
N PHE A 158 7.35 13.33 4.83
CA PHE A 158 7.18 14.71 5.31
C PHE A 158 6.23 15.48 4.40
N ASP A 159 6.42 15.36 3.08
CA ASP A 159 5.58 16.00 2.07
C ASP A 159 4.13 15.50 2.16
N LEU A 160 3.94 14.18 2.33
CA LEU A 160 2.63 13.55 2.50
C LEU A 160 1.88 14.01 3.76
N GLN A 161 2.60 14.47 4.78
CA GLN A 161 2.02 14.95 6.05
C GLN A 161 1.65 16.44 6.03
N THR A 162 2.05 17.18 5.00
CA THR A 162 1.74 18.61 4.90
C THR A 162 0.24 18.86 4.76
N GLN A 163 -0.25 19.99 5.28
CA GLN A 163 -1.66 20.37 5.13
C GLN A 163 -2.06 20.55 3.67
N ILE A 164 -1.14 20.97 2.81
CA ILE A 164 -1.38 21.16 1.37
C ILE A 164 -1.65 19.81 0.71
N PHE A 165 -0.81 18.81 0.99
CA PHE A 165 -0.99 17.47 0.45
C PHE A 165 -2.27 16.79 0.97
N ARG A 166 -2.58 16.97 2.26
CA ARG A 166 -3.82 16.46 2.87
C ARG A 166 -5.10 17.13 2.36
N ARG A 167 -5.01 18.33 1.76
CA ARG A 167 -6.16 19.07 1.21
C ARG A 167 -6.36 18.83 -0.28
N SER A 168 -5.28 18.69 -1.03
CA SER A 168 -5.29 18.52 -2.49
C SER A 168 -4.89 17.09 -2.83
N CYS A 169 -5.85 16.18 -2.61
CA CYS A 169 -5.67 14.73 -2.64
C CYS A 169 -5.69 14.10 -4.04
N ARG A 170 -5.63 14.89 -5.11
CA ARG A 170 -5.66 14.37 -6.48
C ARG A 170 -4.33 14.63 -7.17
N THR A 171 -3.64 13.56 -7.51
CA THR A 171 -2.54 13.60 -8.48
C THR A 171 -3.05 13.06 -9.81
N VAL A 172 -2.54 13.59 -10.92
CA VAL A 172 -2.78 13.04 -12.25
C VAL A 172 -1.47 12.68 -12.92
N VAL A 173 -1.53 11.70 -13.79
CA VAL A 173 -0.40 11.30 -14.63
C VAL A 173 -0.16 12.37 -15.69
N ASN A 174 1.10 12.80 -15.82
CA ASN A 174 1.54 13.72 -16.85
C ASN A 174 2.29 12.96 -17.94
N HIS A 175 1.56 12.50 -18.97
CA HIS A 175 2.14 11.76 -20.10
C HIS A 175 3.09 12.58 -20.99
N ASN A 176 3.22 13.89 -20.77
CA ASN A 176 4.22 14.70 -21.45
C ASN A 176 5.59 14.68 -20.75
N GLU A 177 5.68 14.06 -19.57
CA GLU A 177 6.90 14.02 -18.76
C GLU A 177 7.31 12.57 -18.49
N CYS A 178 8.02 11.99 -19.46
CA CYS A 178 8.63 10.68 -19.30
C CYS A 178 9.86 10.77 -18.40
N LYS A 179 9.81 10.10 -17.24
CA LYS A 179 10.90 10.03 -16.26
C LYS A 179 11.74 8.76 -16.44
N ILE A 180 11.14 7.68 -16.95
CA ILE A 180 11.82 6.42 -17.25
C ILE A 180 11.90 6.23 -18.76
N GLY A 181 12.91 6.87 -19.38
CA GLY A 181 13.26 6.65 -20.78
C GLY A 181 13.88 5.27 -21.05
N SER A 182 14.24 4.99 -22.30
CA SER A 182 14.74 3.69 -22.76
C SER A 182 15.93 3.14 -21.97
N ILE A 183 16.90 3.99 -21.61
CA ILE A 183 18.08 3.57 -20.82
C ILE A 183 17.67 3.08 -19.43
N TYR A 184 16.75 3.78 -18.77
CA TYR A 184 16.29 3.41 -17.43
C TYR A 184 15.32 2.23 -17.45
N LEU A 185 14.51 2.11 -18.51
CA LEU A 185 13.73 0.91 -18.77
C LEU A 185 14.63 -0.33 -18.89
N GLY A 186 15.71 -0.26 -19.67
CA GLY A 186 16.66 -1.38 -19.80
C GLY A 186 17.23 -1.80 -18.44
N LYS A 187 17.53 -0.85 -17.54
CA LYS A 187 17.99 -1.15 -16.17
C LYS A 187 16.90 -1.81 -15.31
N LEU A 188 15.64 -1.38 -15.44
CA LEU A 188 14.51 -2.02 -14.78
C LEU A 188 14.33 -3.45 -15.27
N CYS A 189 14.34 -3.68 -16.58
CA CYS A 189 14.27 -5.01 -17.17
C CYS A 189 15.42 -5.90 -16.68
N SER A 190 16.66 -5.42 -16.70
CA SER A 190 17.81 -6.15 -16.16
C SER A 190 17.70 -6.44 -14.65
N ALA A 191 17.01 -5.60 -13.88
CA ALA A 191 16.75 -5.88 -12.47
C ALA A 191 15.72 -7.00 -12.31
N VAL A 192 14.64 -6.99 -13.11
CA VAL A 192 13.63 -8.05 -13.15
C VAL A 192 14.25 -9.38 -13.61
N GLU A 193 15.13 -9.38 -14.61
CA GLU A 193 15.86 -10.58 -15.08
C GLU A 193 16.70 -11.25 -13.97
N ARG A 194 17.17 -10.48 -12.99
CA ARG A 194 17.92 -11.03 -11.84
C ARG A 194 17.01 -11.71 -10.83
N MET A 195 15.70 -11.48 -10.88
CA MET A 195 14.71 -12.09 -10.00
C MET A 195 14.32 -13.48 -10.52
N LYS A 196 15.26 -14.43 -10.47
CA LYS A 196 15.10 -15.77 -11.06
C LYS A 196 13.94 -16.59 -10.49
N ASN A 197 13.51 -16.30 -9.26
CA ASN A 197 12.39 -16.98 -8.61
C ASN A 197 11.12 -16.12 -8.58
N LEU A 198 11.05 -15.06 -9.40
CA LEU A 198 9.84 -14.29 -9.58
C LEU A 198 8.71 -15.23 -10.03
N LYS A 199 7.55 -15.08 -9.42
CA LYS A 199 6.33 -15.83 -9.72
C LYS A 199 5.26 -14.92 -10.30
N GLU A 200 5.16 -13.70 -9.78
CA GLU A 200 4.17 -12.72 -10.21
C GLU A 200 4.85 -11.35 -10.38
N LEU A 201 4.63 -10.77 -11.56
CA LEU A 201 4.88 -9.38 -11.87
C LEU A 201 3.53 -8.65 -12.02
N ILE A 202 3.21 -7.81 -11.05
CA ILE A 202 1.90 -7.16 -10.93
C ILE A 202 2.03 -5.70 -11.37
N PHE A 203 1.19 -5.29 -12.30
CA PHE A 203 1.00 -3.89 -12.67
C PHE A 203 -0.22 -3.34 -11.94
N VAL A 204 0.01 -2.30 -11.15
CA VAL A 204 -1.01 -1.68 -10.28
C VAL A 204 -1.49 -0.38 -10.92
N TYR A 205 -2.79 -0.31 -11.20
CA TYR A 205 -3.49 0.88 -11.68
C TYR A 205 -4.13 1.59 -10.48
N ASP A 206 -3.56 2.71 -10.07
CA ASP A 206 -4.01 3.48 -8.89
C ASP A 206 -4.82 4.75 -9.25
N ASP A 207 -4.98 5.02 -10.55
CA ASP A 207 -5.65 6.18 -11.11
C ASP A 207 -7.13 5.93 -11.42
N ILE A 208 -7.80 5.12 -10.59
CA ILE A 208 -9.22 4.77 -10.79
C ILE A 208 -10.05 6.06 -10.86
N ILE A 209 -10.56 6.36 -12.05
CA ILE A 209 -11.42 7.52 -12.30
C ILE A 209 -12.83 7.13 -11.91
N TRP A 210 -13.26 7.61 -10.75
CA TRP A 210 -14.65 7.53 -10.36
C TRP A 210 -15.43 8.75 -10.83
N ASP A 211 -16.69 8.55 -11.20
CA ASP A 211 -17.64 9.64 -11.36
C ASP A 211 -17.88 10.31 -9.98
N PRO A 212 -17.44 11.57 -9.78
CA PRO A 212 -17.55 12.24 -8.49
C PRO A 212 -18.99 12.58 -8.10
N GLU A 213 -19.88 12.74 -9.08
CA GLU A 213 -21.29 13.03 -8.85
C GLU A 213 -22.03 11.78 -8.41
N LEU A 214 -21.77 10.64 -9.07
CA LEU A 214 -22.32 9.34 -8.66
C LEU A 214 -21.83 8.92 -7.27
N LEU A 215 -20.52 9.05 -6.98
CA LEU A 215 -19.98 8.73 -5.65
C LEU A 215 -20.63 9.57 -4.54
N ARG A 216 -20.77 10.88 -4.78
CA ARG A 216 -21.45 11.76 -3.82
C ARG A 216 -22.92 11.39 -3.64
N GLY A 217 -23.62 11.05 -4.72
CA GLY A 217 -24.98 10.53 -4.66
C GLY A 217 -25.09 9.24 -3.84
N CYS A 218 -24.07 8.38 -3.88
CA CYS A 218 -24.00 7.13 -3.13
C CYS A 218 -23.51 7.29 -1.67
N GLY A 219 -23.18 8.51 -1.23
CA GLY A 219 -22.62 8.76 0.11
C GLY A 219 -21.17 8.34 0.30
N VAL A 220 -20.42 8.08 -0.79
CA VAL A 220 -19.02 7.67 -0.77
C VAL A 220 -18.13 8.88 -1.07
N LEU A 221 -17.14 9.14 -0.20
CA LEU A 221 -16.16 10.19 -0.45
C LEU A 221 -15.05 9.65 -1.38
N PRO A 222 -14.75 10.29 -2.52
CA PRO A 222 -13.72 9.87 -3.47
C PRO A 222 -12.28 10.05 -2.96
N GLN A 223 -12.10 10.48 -1.71
CA GLN A 223 -10.80 10.88 -1.20
C GLN A 223 -9.94 9.64 -0.94
N GLN A 224 -8.79 9.56 -1.59
CA GLN A 224 -7.75 8.60 -1.23
C GLN A 224 -6.97 9.13 -0.02
N ASP A 225 -6.62 8.23 0.90
CA ASP A 225 -5.68 8.54 1.98
C ASP A 225 -4.31 7.95 1.65
N GLU A 226 -3.40 8.78 1.18
CA GLU A 226 -2.01 8.40 0.81
C GLU A 226 -1.18 7.88 2.00
N LEU A 227 -1.64 8.08 3.24
CA LEU A 227 -1.04 7.51 4.43
C LEU A 227 -1.65 6.14 4.79
N ALA A 228 -2.80 5.78 4.23
CA ALA A 228 -3.41 4.47 4.40
C ALA A 228 -2.68 3.38 3.60
N GLY A 229 -2.88 2.14 4.02
CA GLY A 229 -2.38 0.97 3.31
C GLY A 229 -2.99 0.89 1.90
N LEU A 230 -2.17 0.50 0.93
CA LEU A 230 -2.65 0.22 -0.43
C LEU A 230 -3.28 -1.18 -0.45
N THR A 231 -4.54 -1.24 -0.84
CA THR A 231 -5.23 -2.47 -1.19
C THR A 231 -5.14 -2.66 -2.70
N ILE A 232 -4.62 -3.79 -3.14
CA ILE A 232 -4.64 -4.20 -4.55
C ILE A 232 -5.69 -5.29 -4.76
N PHE A 233 -6.46 -5.21 -5.85
CA PHE A 233 -7.58 -6.11 -6.11
C PHE A 233 -7.81 -6.33 -7.61
N GLN A 234 -8.48 -7.43 -7.95
CA GLN A 234 -9.02 -7.69 -9.29
C GLN A 234 -10.32 -6.94 -9.48
N ARG A 235 -10.70 -6.69 -10.73
CA ARG A 235 -11.90 -5.92 -11.07
C ARG A 235 -13.16 -6.46 -10.39
N GLU A 236 -13.30 -7.78 -10.36
CA GLU A 236 -14.45 -8.50 -9.85
C GLU A 236 -14.59 -8.39 -8.34
N GLU A 237 -13.48 -8.17 -7.62
CA GLU A 237 -13.45 -8.04 -6.16
C GLU A 237 -13.97 -6.67 -5.67
N VAL A 238 -14.25 -5.74 -6.59
CA VAL A 238 -14.78 -4.40 -6.26
C VAL A 238 -16.03 -4.46 -5.38
N TYR A 239 -16.91 -5.43 -5.63
CA TYR A 239 -18.21 -5.55 -4.94
C TYR A 239 -18.08 -6.03 -3.51
N ASP A 240 -17.01 -6.76 -3.21
CA ASP A 240 -16.70 -7.25 -1.87
C ASP A 240 -15.96 -6.20 -1.04
N LEU A 241 -15.19 -5.33 -1.70
CA LEU A 241 -14.33 -4.34 -1.05
C LEU A 241 -15.00 -2.99 -0.82
N LEU A 242 -15.86 -2.57 -1.75
CA LEU A 242 -16.50 -1.25 -1.72
C LEU A 242 -17.97 -1.37 -1.30
N PRO A 243 -18.44 -0.46 -0.42
CA PRO A 243 -19.79 -0.51 0.09
C PRO A 243 -20.81 -0.39 -1.05
N ALA A 244 -21.91 -1.13 -0.93
CA ALA A 244 -23.02 -0.92 -1.84
C ALA A 244 -23.59 0.51 -1.67
N PRO A 245 -24.09 1.12 -2.75
CA PRO A 245 -24.81 2.39 -2.66
C PRO A 245 -25.93 2.34 -1.60
N VAL A 246 -26.05 3.40 -0.80
CA VAL A 246 -27.01 3.45 0.33
C VAL A 246 -28.46 3.63 -0.16
N GLU A 247 -28.66 4.26 -1.31
CA GLU A 247 -29.97 4.51 -1.92
C GLU A 247 -30.11 3.74 -3.24
N MET A 248 -31.34 3.40 -3.63
CA MET A 248 -31.66 2.85 -4.97
C MET A 248 -31.41 3.94 -6.02
N ILE A 249 -30.14 4.16 -6.34
CA ILE A 249 -29.73 4.81 -7.58
C ILE A 249 -29.75 3.71 -8.62
N ASP A 250 -30.34 3.95 -9.79
CA ASP A 250 -30.40 2.98 -10.91
C ASP A 250 -29.01 2.60 -11.46
N LEU A 251 -27.93 3.11 -10.87
CA LEU A 251 -26.54 2.99 -11.29
C LEU A 251 -25.66 2.66 -10.09
N ASP A 252 -24.96 1.53 -10.13
CA ASP A 252 -23.94 1.17 -9.15
C ASP A 252 -22.62 1.81 -9.57
N TYR A 253 -22.07 2.72 -8.76
CA TYR A 253 -20.81 3.39 -9.08
C TYR A 253 -19.66 2.40 -9.32
N ARG A 254 -19.74 1.19 -8.74
CA ARG A 254 -18.75 0.11 -8.92
C ARG A 254 -18.75 -0.44 -10.34
N ASP A 255 -19.84 -0.30 -11.10
CA ASP A 255 -19.89 -0.64 -12.53
C ASP A 255 -18.98 0.28 -13.37
N PHE A 256 -18.65 1.48 -12.85
CA PHE A 256 -17.91 2.52 -13.57
C PHE A 256 -16.41 2.56 -13.27
N ILE A 257 -15.84 1.57 -12.56
CA ILE A 257 -14.39 1.37 -12.69
C ILE A 257 -14.15 1.01 -14.15
N ASP A 258 -13.56 1.96 -14.86
CA ASP A 258 -13.25 1.81 -16.27
C ASP A 258 -12.15 0.76 -16.43
N ASP A 259 -12.51 -0.37 -17.04
CA ASP A 259 -11.56 -1.42 -17.43
C ASP A 259 -10.96 -1.14 -18.81
N SER A 260 -11.42 -0.09 -19.50
CA SER A 260 -10.90 0.28 -20.80
C SER A 260 -9.52 0.91 -20.60
N HIS A 261 -8.49 0.06 -20.70
CA HIS A 261 -7.11 0.46 -20.95
C HIS A 261 -6.94 1.18 -22.31
N GLU A 262 -8.05 1.64 -22.94
CA GLU A 262 -8.10 2.19 -24.30
C GLU A 262 -7.40 3.54 -24.43
N ASP A 263 -7.27 4.29 -23.32
CA ASP A 263 -6.53 5.55 -23.26
C ASP A 263 -5.08 5.40 -22.80
N MET A 264 -4.57 4.17 -22.65
CA MET A 264 -3.18 3.98 -22.24
C MET A 264 -2.19 4.54 -23.28
N PRO A 265 -1.12 5.22 -22.84
CA PRO A 265 -0.09 5.67 -23.75
C PRO A 265 0.49 4.50 -24.55
N VAL A 266 0.80 4.76 -25.81
CA VAL A 266 1.45 3.81 -26.74
C VAL A 266 2.76 3.22 -26.14
N ASP A 267 3.38 3.93 -25.19
CA ASP A 267 4.61 3.54 -24.51
C ASP A 267 4.37 3.27 -23.02
N ASN A 268 3.42 2.39 -22.69
CA ASN A 268 3.17 2.01 -21.31
C ASN A 268 4.12 0.92 -20.79
N LEU A 269 4.31 0.87 -19.47
CA LEU A 269 5.31 0.01 -18.85
C LEU A 269 4.96 -1.49 -18.96
N HIS A 270 3.68 -1.82 -18.88
CA HIS A 270 3.20 -3.19 -19.03
C HIS A 270 3.59 -3.78 -20.39
N ASP A 271 3.29 -3.08 -21.48
CA ASP A 271 3.54 -3.58 -22.83
C ASP A 271 5.04 -3.68 -23.12
N ASP A 272 5.84 -2.72 -22.65
CA ASP A 272 7.30 -2.75 -22.77
C ASP A 272 7.92 -3.97 -22.06
N LEU A 273 7.49 -4.25 -20.82
CA LEU A 273 8.01 -5.42 -20.10
C LEU A 273 7.48 -6.72 -20.71
N LYS A 274 6.22 -6.76 -21.14
CA LYS A 274 5.63 -7.92 -21.81
C LYS A 274 6.35 -8.23 -23.13
N ALA A 275 6.77 -7.21 -23.87
CA ALA A 275 7.57 -7.37 -25.08
C ALA A 275 9.01 -7.82 -24.79
N GLN A 276 9.61 -7.35 -23.69
CA GLN A 276 10.95 -7.75 -23.28
C GLN A 276 11.01 -9.22 -22.84
N PHE A 277 9.98 -9.69 -22.14
CA PHE A 277 9.89 -11.04 -21.60
C PHE A 277 8.95 -11.90 -22.44
N ASP A 278 9.44 -12.43 -23.57
CA ASP A 278 8.67 -13.41 -24.34
C ASP A 278 8.65 -14.75 -23.60
N SER A 279 7.46 -15.19 -23.18
CA SER A 279 7.20 -16.41 -22.40
C SER A 279 7.98 -16.50 -21.06
N PRO A 280 7.71 -15.59 -20.09
CA PRO A 280 8.42 -15.58 -18.81
C PRO A 280 8.08 -16.79 -17.94
N ASN A 281 8.98 -17.15 -17.03
CA ASN A 281 8.72 -18.16 -15.99
C ASN A 281 7.84 -17.64 -14.83
N PHE A 282 7.24 -16.45 -15.00
CA PHE A 282 6.38 -15.77 -14.03
C PHE A 282 5.11 -15.27 -14.72
N GLU A 283 4.05 -15.10 -13.96
CA GLU A 283 2.80 -14.53 -14.45
C GLU A 283 2.90 -13.00 -14.46
N ILE A 284 2.42 -12.40 -15.55
CA ILE A 284 2.21 -10.96 -15.62
C ILE A 284 0.74 -10.70 -15.33
N MET A 285 0.47 -9.89 -14.30
CA MET A 285 -0.87 -9.62 -13.79
C MET A 285 -1.18 -8.14 -13.80
N VAL A 286 -2.47 -7.82 -13.90
CA VAL A 286 -3.00 -6.47 -13.70
C VAL A 286 -3.86 -6.46 -12.42
N ARG A 287 -3.71 -5.41 -11.61
CA ARG A 287 -4.50 -5.15 -10.40
C ARG A 287 -4.85 -3.68 -10.30
N TYR A 288 -5.96 -3.39 -9.65
CA TYR A 288 -6.36 -2.04 -9.27
C TYR A 288 -5.86 -1.73 -7.87
N GLY A 289 -5.33 -0.54 -7.66
CA GLY A 289 -4.84 -0.05 -6.39
C GLY A 289 -5.78 1.00 -5.80
N TRP A 290 -6.16 0.84 -4.54
CA TRP A 290 -6.92 1.85 -3.81
C TRP A 290 -6.46 1.99 -2.37
N ARG A 291 -6.39 3.24 -1.89
CA ARG A 291 -6.09 3.55 -0.49
C ARG A 291 -7.33 4.05 0.21
N PHE A 292 -7.89 3.19 1.07
CA PHE A 292 -9.08 3.50 1.83
C PHE A 292 -8.75 4.46 2.99
N PRO A 293 -9.46 5.60 3.10
CA PRO A 293 -9.46 6.39 4.32
C PRO A 293 -9.73 5.55 5.56
N ASP A 294 -9.15 5.95 6.69
CA ASP A 294 -9.40 5.33 8.00
C ASP A 294 -10.91 5.25 8.31
N SER A 295 -11.73 6.19 7.84
CA SER A 295 -13.19 6.16 8.02
C SER A 295 -13.89 5.00 7.28
N LEU A 296 -13.34 4.56 6.14
CA LEU A 296 -13.91 3.49 5.32
C LEU A 296 -13.43 2.09 5.76
N THR A 297 -12.22 1.97 6.32
CA THR A 297 -11.69 0.71 6.86
C THR A 297 -12.33 0.28 8.20
N TYR A 298 -12.95 1.22 8.93
CA TYR A 298 -13.62 0.94 10.21
C TYR A 298 -15.12 0.58 10.09
N SER A 299 -15.70 0.59 8.89
CA SER A 299 -17.17 0.56 8.73
C SER A 299 -17.84 -0.83 8.75
N SER A 300 -17.13 -1.94 8.98
CA SER A 300 -17.76 -3.28 9.04
C SER A 300 -18.09 -3.77 10.45
N ARG A 301 -17.90 -2.95 11.51
CA ARG A 301 -18.24 -3.33 12.90
C ARG A 301 -19.18 -2.39 13.65
N LEU A 302 -19.76 -1.39 12.97
CA LEU A 302 -20.75 -0.50 13.58
C LEU A 302 -22.02 -0.44 12.73
N THR A 303 -22.59 -1.61 12.44
CA THR A 303 -24.05 -1.69 12.36
C THR A 303 -24.55 -1.45 13.78
N GLU A 304 -25.39 -0.43 13.92
CA GLU A 304 -25.99 0.10 15.16
C GLU A 304 -25.26 1.30 15.80
N LEU A 305 -25.60 2.51 15.32
CA LEU A 305 -25.76 3.62 16.25
C LEU A 305 -26.95 4.51 15.84
N ARG A 306 -28.05 4.20 16.52
CA ARG A 306 -29.15 5.06 16.95
C ARG A 306 -28.98 6.55 16.63
N SER A 307 -29.95 7.05 15.87
CA SER A 307 -30.39 8.44 15.82
C SER A 307 -30.29 9.15 17.17
N TYR A 308 -29.57 10.27 17.28
CA TYR A 308 -29.97 11.41 18.12
C TYR A 308 -29.13 12.66 17.79
N GLY A 309 -29.82 13.71 17.31
CA GLY A 309 -29.72 15.06 17.86
C GLY A 309 -28.43 15.86 17.64
N SER A 310 -28.53 16.81 16.71
CA SER A 310 -27.76 18.05 16.64
C SER A 310 -27.49 18.72 18.00
N TYR A 311 -26.25 19.14 18.28
CA TYR A 311 -25.92 20.45 18.88
C TYR A 311 -24.44 20.80 18.64
N LEU A 312 -24.23 21.97 18.02
CA LEU A 312 -22.95 22.67 17.91
C LEU A 312 -22.42 23.08 19.30
N HIS A 313 -21.16 22.74 19.63
CA HIS A 313 -20.15 23.70 20.10
C HIS A 313 -18.80 23.08 20.51
N ARG A 314 -17.74 23.82 20.13
CA ARG A 314 -16.40 23.97 20.72
C ARG A 314 -15.30 22.95 20.42
N PHE A 315 -14.28 23.52 19.75
CA PHE A 315 -12.87 23.16 19.73
C PHE A 315 -12.33 22.70 21.09
N ASP A 316 -11.73 21.52 21.11
CA ASP A 316 -10.48 21.19 21.82
C ASP A 316 -9.93 19.88 21.22
N CYS A 317 -8.69 19.92 20.72
CA CYS A 317 -7.98 18.81 20.08
C CYS A 317 -7.34 17.90 21.17
N PRO A 318 -7.74 16.62 21.34
CA PRO A 318 -7.36 15.87 22.53
C PRO A 318 -6.44 14.65 22.29
N PHE A 319 -5.55 14.63 21.29
CA PHE A 319 -4.62 13.48 21.13
C PHE A 319 -3.17 13.88 20.80
N CYS A 320 -2.57 14.63 21.73
CA CYS A 320 -1.20 14.37 22.15
C CYS A 320 -1.25 13.46 23.39
N LEU A 321 -0.59 12.30 23.35
CA LEU A 321 0.38 11.78 24.34
C LEU A 321 0.63 10.25 24.15
N PRO A 322 1.80 9.74 24.60
CA PRO A 322 2.62 8.81 23.84
C PRO A 322 2.44 7.35 24.24
N ARG A 323 2.68 6.43 23.28
CA ARG A 323 2.75 4.99 23.54
C ARG A 323 4.04 4.66 24.29
N VAL A 324 3.92 4.43 25.59
CA VAL A 324 4.87 3.65 26.39
C VAL A 324 4.32 2.23 26.46
N PHE A 325 5.04 1.27 25.85
CA PHE A 325 5.22 -0.10 26.35
C PHE A 325 6.47 -0.69 25.71
#